data_AF-A0A0B1RXM1-F1
#
_entry.id   AF-A0A0B1RXM1-F1
#
_cell.length_a   1.000
_cell.length_b   1.000
_cell.length_c   1.000
_cell.angle_alpha   90.00
_cell.angle_beta   90.00
_cell.angle_gamma   90.00
#
_symmetry.space_group_name_H-M   'P 1'
#
loop_
_entity.id
_entity.type
_entity.pdbx_description
1 polymer ?
#
loop_
_entity_poly.entity_id
_entity_poly.type
_entity_poly.pdbx_seq_one_letter_code
_entity_poly.pdbx_strand_id
1 'polypeptide(L)'
;MVKQKSSGLIVTTGTGSTSWYYGMNRVEEQTISAILEAMQGMGVEVKGNRKGLAGEIAKKLNDKIPFEPDHPNFAYSIREPIFNATFQRTSVTGFARRIRLKSKCSKGFLVLDGATKIPFNSGTEGLAGDLRS
;
A
#
# COMPACT_ATOMS: atom_id res chain seq x y z
N MET A 1 -15.60 1.15 -11.90
CA MET A 1 -14.17 0.74 -11.86
C MET A 1 -13.36 1.96 -11.43
N VAL A 2 -12.59 1.87 -10.35
CA VAL A 2 -11.71 2.95 -9.90
C VAL A 2 -10.43 2.92 -10.74
N LYS A 3 -9.99 4.08 -11.24
CA LYS A 3 -8.80 4.20 -12.09
C LYS A 3 -7.81 5.13 -11.42
N GLN A 4 -6.59 4.65 -11.19
CA GLN A 4 -5.52 5.41 -10.54
C GLN A 4 -4.22 5.26 -11.32
N LYS A 5 -3.52 6.37 -11.56
CA LYS A 5 -2.16 6.37 -12.11
C LYS A 5 -1.16 6.49 -10.97
N SER A 6 -0.09 5.71 -11.01
CA SER A 6 0.91 5.64 -9.93
C SER A 6 2.27 5.24 -10.49
N SER A 7 3.33 5.33 -9.68
CA SER A 7 4.66 4.84 -10.04
C SER A 7 4.84 3.34 -9.77
N GLY A 8 3.97 2.74 -8.95
CA GLY A 8 4.00 1.32 -8.65
C GLY A 8 2.72 0.80 -8.00
N LEU A 9 2.65 -0.53 -7.90
CA LEU A 9 1.58 -1.27 -7.24
C LEU A 9 2.15 -2.54 -6.60
N ILE A 10 1.77 -2.83 -5.36
CA ILE A 10 1.94 -4.14 -4.72
C ILE A 10 0.56 -4.79 -4.61
N VAL A 11 0.49 -6.09 -4.91
CA VAL A 11 -0.71 -6.93 -4.75
C VAL A 11 -0.30 -8.21 -4.03
N THR A 12 -1.05 -8.64 -3.02
CA THR A 12 -0.80 -9.89 -2.29
C THR A 12 -2.10 -10.59 -1.90
N THR A 13 -2.06 -11.92 -1.83
CA THR A 13 -3.16 -12.81 -1.41
C THR A 13 -3.12 -13.16 0.08
N GLY A 14 -2.19 -12.61 0.86
CA GLY A 14 -2.08 -12.87 2.31
C GLY A 14 -1.17 -14.06 2.65
N THR A 15 -1.00 -15.01 1.73
CA THR A 15 -0.05 -16.12 1.87
C THR A 15 1.36 -15.72 1.39
N GLY A 16 2.33 -15.66 2.32
CA GLY A 16 3.77 -15.68 2.02
C GLY A 16 4.41 -14.39 1.47
N SER A 17 3.64 -13.47 0.89
CA SER A 17 4.16 -12.23 0.25
C SER A 17 3.89 -10.95 1.07
N THR A 18 3.73 -11.08 2.39
CA THR A 18 3.39 -9.98 3.29
C THR A 18 4.55 -9.01 3.54
N SER A 19 5.81 -9.41 3.37
CA SER A 19 6.96 -8.55 3.72
C SER A 19 7.04 -7.26 2.88
N TRP A 20 6.76 -7.34 1.57
CA TRP A 20 6.77 -6.16 0.69
C TRP A 20 5.56 -5.26 0.96
N TYR A 21 4.40 -5.86 1.18
CA TYR A 21 3.18 -5.14 1.54
C TYR A 21 3.31 -4.46 2.91
N TYR A 22 3.85 -5.17 3.91
CA TYR A 22 4.15 -4.64 5.24
C TYR A 22 5.18 -3.52 5.14
N GLY A 23 6.31 -3.75 4.47
CA GLY A 23 7.37 -2.75 4.31
C GLY A 23 6.89 -1.46 3.65
N MET A 24 5.97 -1.55 2.69
CA MET A 24 5.42 -0.38 2.02
C MET A 24 4.38 0.38 2.87
N ASN A 25 3.64 -0.32 3.74
CA ASN A 25 2.54 0.26 4.51
C ASN A 25 2.89 0.56 5.97
N ARG A 26 4.03 0.07 6.47
CA ARG A 26 4.44 0.28 7.86
C ARG A 26 4.67 1.76 8.13
N VAL A 27 4.34 2.17 9.34
CA VAL A 27 4.64 3.50 9.86
C VAL A 27 5.80 3.38 10.85
N GLU A 28 6.81 4.22 10.66
CA GLU A 28 7.97 4.30 11.55
C GLU A 28 7.64 5.14 12.78
N GLU A 29 8.23 4.79 13.92
CA GLU A 29 8.10 5.55 15.18
C GLU A 29 8.50 7.03 15.00
N GLN A 30 9.46 7.31 14.12
CA GLN A 30 9.92 8.66 13.79
C GLN A 30 8.80 9.49 13.14
N THR A 31 8.03 8.90 12.22
CA THR A 31 6.88 9.56 11.59
C THR A 31 5.81 9.89 12.61
N ILE A 32 5.52 8.95 13.52
CA ILE A 32 4.56 9.20 14.62
C ILE A 32 5.07 10.29 15.55
N SER A 33 6.37 10.28 15.90
CA SER A 33 6.97 11.30 16.75
C SER A 33 6.82 12.71 16.15
N ALA A 34 7.04 12.87 14.85
CA ALA A 34 6.86 14.14 14.15
C ALA A 34 5.39 14.61 14.15
N ILE A 35 4.42 13.68 14.02
CA ILE A 35 3.00 14.00 14.14
C ILE A 35 2.66 14.49 15.55
N LEU A 36 3.15 13.80 16.59
CA LEU A 36 2.93 14.20 17.99
C LEU A 36 3.54 15.58 18.29
N GLU A 37 4.71 15.90 17.73
CA GLU A 37 5.32 17.23 17.81
C GLU A 37 4.45 18.30 17.15
N ALA A 38 3.95 18.04 15.94
CA ALA A 38 3.07 18.97 15.24
C ALA A 38 1.76 19.22 16.02
N MET A 39 1.19 18.18 16.62
CA MET A 39 -0.01 18.28 17.46
C MET A 39 0.22 19.18 18.67
N GLN A 40 1.36 19.05 19.36
CA GLN A 40 1.71 19.95 20.47
C GLN A 40 1.88 21.39 20.00
N GLY A 41 2.49 21.61 18.83
CA GLY A 41 2.59 22.94 18.21
C GLY A 41 1.23 23.58 17.90
N MET A 42 0.18 22.77 17.75
CA MET A 42 -1.21 23.20 17.58
C MET A 42 -1.98 23.33 18.91
N GLY A 43 -1.32 23.16 20.06
CA GLY A 43 -1.94 23.25 21.38
C GLY A 43 -2.66 21.97 21.83
N VAL A 44 -2.45 20.84 21.15
CA VAL A 44 -3.01 19.55 21.58
C VAL A 44 -2.13 18.96 22.67
N GLU A 45 -2.71 18.75 23.86
CA GLU A 45 -2.01 18.16 24.99
C GLU A 45 -1.75 16.66 24.76
N VAL A 46 -0.47 16.29 24.56
CA VAL A 46 -0.04 14.89 24.47
C VAL A 46 0.44 14.44 25.85
N LYS A 47 -0.40 13.70 26.58
CA LYS A 47 -0.10 13.21 27.94
C LYS A 47 0.84 12.00 27.91
N GLY A 48 1.88 12.01 28.72
CA GLY A 48 2.78 10.86 28.96
C GLY A 48 4.14 10.90 28.24
N ASN A 49 4.87 9.78 28.29
CA ASN A 49 6.17 9.63 27.63
C ASN A 49 6.00 9.57 26.11
N ARG A 50 6.42 10.64 25.41
CA ARG A 50 6.27 10.80 23.96
C ARG A 50 6.90 9.67 23.14
N LYS A 51 8.11 9.23 23.50
CA LYS A 51 8.80 8.15 22.75
C LYS A 51 8.07 6.83 22.94
N GLY A 52 7.69 6.50 24.17
CA GLY A 52 6.89 5.31 24.47
C GLY A 52 5.55 5.31 23.71
N LEU A 53 4.86 6.46 23.72
CA LEU A 53 3.59 6.61 23.01
C LEU A 53 3.75 6.47 21.48
N ALA A 54 4.79 7.07 20.89
CA ALA A 54 5.05 6.95 19.47
C ALA A 54 5.28 5.51 19.03
N GLY A 55 6.08 4.76 19.80
CA GLY A 55 6.34 3.34 19.56
C GLY A 55 5.07 2.49 19.68
N GLU A 56 4.24 2.74 20.70
CA GLU A 56 2.96 2.03 20.87
C GLU A 56 1.97 2.31 19.74
N ILE A 57 1.86 3.56 19.29
CA ILE A 57 0.99 3.93 18.17
C ILE A 57 1.49 3.27 16.89
N ALA A 58 2.79 3.36 16.58
CA ALA A 58 3.37 2.73 15.41
C ALA A 58 3.09 1.22 15.42
N LYS A 59 3.32 0.55 16.56
CA LYS A 59 2.99 -0.87 16.73
C LYS A 59 1.51 -1.15 16.48
N LYS A 60 0.59 -0.44 17.13
CA LYS A 60 -0.87 -0.62 16.95
C LYS A 60 -1.35 -0.39 15.52
N LEU A 61 -0.69 0.49 14.77
CA LEU A 61 -1.00 0.71 13.35
C LEU A 61 -0.44 -0.44 12.49
N ASN A 62 0.81 -0.85 12.76
CA ASN A 62 1.49 -1.87 11.99
C ASN A 62 0.90 -3.28 12.21
N ASP A 63 0.39 -3.58 13.41
CA ASP A 63 -0.29 -4.84 13.75
C ASP A 63 -1.57 -5.07 12.92
N LYS A 64 -2.12 -4.02 12.29
CA LYS A 64 -3.29 -4.10 11.41
C LYS A 64 -2.96 -4.31 9.93
N ILE A 65 -1.69 -4.29 9.56
CA ILE A 65 -1.26 -4.44 8.17
C ILE A 65 -1.34 -5.89 7.70
N PRO A 66 -0.88 -6.89 8.49
CA PRO A 66 -1.18 -8.28 8.19
C PRO A 66 -2.69 -8.49 8.13
N PHE A 67 -3.12 -9.36 7.22
CA PHE A 67 -4.51 -9.75 7.05
C PHE A 67 -4.59 -11.26 6.87
N GLU A 68 -5.80 -11.81 7.06
CA GLU A 68 -6.01 -13.26 7.07
C GLU A 68 -5.57 -13.91 5.75
N PRO A 69 -4.81 -15.02 5.78
CA PRO A 69 -4.34 -15.70 4.57
C PRO A 69 -5.46 -16.26 3.68
N ASP A 70 -6.65 -16.49 4.23
CA ASP A 70 -7.83 -17.00 3.52
C ASP A 70 -8.77 -15.88 3.04
N HIS A 71 -8.34 -14.62 3.12
CA HIS A 71 -9.15 -13.48 2.71
C HIS A 71 -9.52 -13.57 1.21
N PRO A 72 -10.81 -13.41 0.84
CA PRO A 72 -11.29 -13.67 -0.52
C PRO A 72 -10.88 -12.61 -1.56
N ASN A 73 -10.23 -11.53 -1.12
CA ASN A 73 -9.79 -10.43 -1.98
C ASN A 73 -8.29 -10.20 -1.82
N PHE A 74 -7.67 -9.68 -2.88
CA PHE A 74 -6.28 -9.25 -2.86
C PHE A 74 -6.14 -7.96 -2.06
N ALA A 75 -5.15 -7.88 -1.17
CA ALA A 75 -4.71 -6.60 -0.64
C ALA A 75 -3.84 -5.89 -1.69
N TYR A 76 -4.00 -4.59 -1.81
CA TYR A 76 -3.22 -3.76 -2.73
C TYR A 76 -2.63 -2.54 -2.03
N SER A 77 -1.48 -2.07 -2.51
CA SER A 77 -0.87 -0.79 -2.10
C SER A 77 -0.31 -0.04 -3.31
N ILE A 78 -0.70 1.23 -3.47
CA ILE A 78 -0.40 2.09 -4.62
C ILE A 78 0.74 3.04 -4.24
N ARG A 79 1.83 3.01 -5.02
CA ARG A 79 3.03 3.84 -4.77
C ARG A 79 2.94 5.16 -5.52
N GLU A 80 3.02 6.28 -4.81
CA GLU A 80 3.03 7.65 -5.36
C GLU A 80 1.88 7.86 -6.38
N PRO A 81 0.62 7.81 -5.94
CA PRO A 81 -0.53 8.08 -6.81
C PRO A 81 -0.48 9.52 -7.35
N ILE A 82 -0.87 9.70 -8.61
CA ILE A 82 -1.11 11.01 -9.21
C ILE A 82 -2.57 11.39 -9.00
N PHE A 83 -2.81 12.50 -8.31
CA PHE A 83 -4.15 13.04 -8.13
C PHE A 83 -4.37 14.31 -8.97
N ASN A 84 -5.43 14.32 -9.79
CA ASN A 84 -5.84 15.46 -10.63
C ASN A 84 -7.31 15.32 -11.09
N ALA A 85 -7.76 16.20 -11.99
CA ALA A 85 -9.13 16.17 -12.52
C ALA A 85 -9.53 14.81 -13.14
N THR A 86 -8.56 14.07 -13.71
CA THR A 86 -8.76 12.75 -14.32
C THR A 86 -8.62 11.61 -13.32
N PHE A 87 -7.71 11.73 -12.34
CA PHE A 87 -7.42 10.73 -11.32
C PHE A 87 -7.79 11.31 -9.95
N GLN A 88 -9.04 11.09 -9.55
CA GLN A 88 -9.57 11.58 -8.28
C GLN A 88 -8.84 10.94 -7.08
N ARG A 89 -8.92 11.56 -5.91
CA ARG A 89 -8.35 10.98 -4.68
C ARG A 89 -9.05 9.66 -4.35
N THR A 90 -8.25 8.62 -4.14
CA THR A 90 -8.71 7.28 -3.74
C THR A 90 -7.84 6.76 -2.60
N SER A 91 -8.34 5.75 -1.89
CA SER A 91 -7.50 4.99 -0.97
C SER A 91 -6.32 4.39 -1.73
N VAL A 92 -5.12 4.56 -1.16
CA VAL A 92 -3.87 4.02 -1.72
C VAL A 92 -3.61 2.60 -1.27
N THR A 93 -4.31 2.14 -0.24
CA THR A 93 -4.34 0.76 0.24
C THR A 93 -5.77 0.26 0.29
N GLY A 94 -5.95 -1.06 0.27
CA GLY A 94 -7.26 -1.66 0.45
C GLY A 94 -7.34 -3.07 -0.10
N PHE A 95 -8.57 -3.54 -0.29
CA PHE A 95 -8.87 -4.86 -0.84
C PHE A 95 -9.61 -4.75 -2.16
N ALA A 96 -9.28 -5.62 -3.11
CA ALA A 96 -9.96 -5.70 -4.39
C ALA A 96 -10.08 -7.16 -4.85
N ARG A 97 -11.22 -7.52 -5.44
CA ARG A 97 -11.42 -8.84 -6.05
C ARG A 97 -10.77 -8.97 -7.42
N ARG A 98 -10.63 -7.85 -8.14
CA ARG A 98 -10.06 -7.78 -9.49
C ARG A 98 -9.25 -6.49 -9.62
N ILE A 99 -8.03 -6.62 -10.14
CA ILE A 99 -7.12 -5.52 -10.40
C ILE A 99 -6.65 -5.63 -11.85
N ARG A 100 -6.96 -4.61 -12.66
CA ARG A 100 -6.46 -4.49 -14.03
C ARG A 100 -5.28 -3.53 -14.05
N LEU A 101 -4.17 -3.99 -14.60
CA LEU A 101 -2.95 -3.24 -14.78
C LEU A 101 -2.78 -2.89 -16.25
N LYS A 102 -2.35 -1.65 -16.53
CA LYS A 102 -1.89 -1.23 -17.85
C LYS A 102 -0.58 -0.48 -17.71
N SER A 103 0.48 -1.04 -18.27
CA SER A 103 1.79 -0.43 -18.18
C SER A 103 1.90 0.82 -19.03
N LYS A 104 2.60 1.81 -18.49
CA LYS A 104 3.08 3.02 -19.18
C LYS A 104 4.60 3.15 -19.12
N CYS A 105 5.29 2.10 -18.68
CA CYS A 105 6.74 2.08 -18.48
C CYS A 105 7.43 1.50 -19.72
N SER A 106 8.42 2.19 -20.29
CA SER A 106 9.15 1.68 -21.46
C SER A 106 9.94 0.41 -21.18
N LYS A 107 10.44 0.24 -19.95
CA LYS A 107 11.19 -0.93 -19.46
C LYS A 107 10.60 -1.41 -18.12
N GLY A 108 9.32 -1.74 -18.13
CA GLY A 108 8.60 -2.17 -16.92
C GLY A 108 8.77 -3.66 -16.66
N PHE A 109 8.63 -4.06 -15.40
CA PHE A 109 8.61 -5.46 -14.99
C PHE A 109 7.48 -5.73 -14.00
N LEU A 110 6.85 -6.89 -14.14
CA LEU A 110 6.06 -7.50 -13.09
C LEU A 110 6.94 -8.49 -12.34
N VAL A 111 6.97 -8.41 -11.02
CA VAL A 111 7.71 -9.36 -10.16
C VAL A 111 6.70 -10.21 -9.43
N LEU A 112 6.65 -11.50 -9.76
CA LEU A 112 5.79 -12.48 -9.10
C LEU A 112 6.60 -13.23 -8.04
N ASP A 113 6.02 -13.37 -6.85
CA ASP A 113 6.58 -14.08 -5.69
C ASP A 113 8.02 -13.69 -5.33
N GLY A 114 8.44 -12.47 -5.69
CA GLY A 114 9.79 -11.96 -5.46
C GLY A 114 10.90 -12.58 -6.32
N ALA A 115 10.59 -13.58 -7.15
CA ALA A 115 11.58 -14.35 -7.91
C ALA A 115 11.44 -14.17 -9.42
N THR A 116 10.22 -14.26 -9.94
CA THR A 116 9.98 -14.29 -11.39
C THR A 116 9.74 -12.88 -11.92
N LYS A 117 10.65 -12.42 -12.80
CA LYS A 117 10.53 -11.14 -13.48
C LYS A 117 9.94 -11.33 -14.87
N ILE A 118 8.80 -10.71 -15.13
CA ILE A 118 8.13 -10.74 -16.44
C ILE A 118 8.20 -9.33 -17.03
N PRO A 119 8.72 -9.16 -18.28
CA PRO A 119 8.66 -7.89 -18.97
C PRO A 119 7.22 -7.36 -19.05
N PHE A 120 7.02 -6.13 -18.63
CA PHE A 120 5.70 -5.48 -18.56
C PHE A 120 5.80 -4.05 -19.11
N ASN A 121 6.15 -3.96 -20.39
CA ASN A 121 6.45 -2.71 -21.09
C ASN A 121 5.18 -1.94 -21.45
N SER A 122 5.36 -0.71 -21.92
CA SER A 122 4.27 0.21 -22.25
C SER A 122 3.25 -0.44 -23.17
N GLY A 123 1.97 -0.37 -22.78
CA GLY A 123 0.87 -0.98 -23.52
C GLY A 123 0.50 -2.39 -23.06
N THR A 124 1.40 -3.12 -22.37
CA THR A 124 1.06 -4.43 -21.78
C THR A 124 -0.04 -4.27 -20.73
N GLU A 125 -1.00 -5.20 -20.75
CA GLU A 125 -2.09 -5.28 -19.77
C GLU A 125 -2.00 -6.60 -19.00
N GLY A 126 -2.45 -6.55 -17.74
CA GLY A 126 -2.51 -7.70 -16.85
C GLY A 126 -3.78 -7.66 -16.01
N LEU A 127 -4.28 -8.83 -15.63
CA LEU A 127 -5.44 -8.97 -14.77
C LEU A 127 -5.08 -9.89 -13.61
N ALA A 128 -5.18 -9.38 -12.39
CA ALA A 128 -5.20 -10.19 -11.18
C ALA A 128 -6.66 -10.33 -10.72
N GLY A 129 -7.15 -11.55 -10.58
CA GLY A 129 -8.55 -11.83 -10.27
C GLY A 129 -9.01 -13.16 -10.87
N ASP A 130 -10.14 -13.67 -10.38
CA ASP A 130 -10.74 -14.87 -10.95
C ASP A 130 -11.12 -14.63 -12.42
N LEU A 131 -10.60 -15.49 -13.31
CA LEU A 131 -10.87 -15.51 -14.75
C LEU A 131 -12.25 -16.11 -15.06
N ARG A 132 -12.91 -16.73 -14.08
CA ARG A 132 -14.27 -17.25 -14.23
C ARG A 132 -15.28 -16.12 -13.98
N SER A 133 -15.79 -15.55 -15.07
CA SER A 133 -17.14 -14.97 -15.15
C SER A 133 -17.60 -14.95 -16.59
#